data_AF-Q1N8T2-F1
#
_entry.id   AF-Q1N8T2-F1
#
_cell.length_a   1.000
_cell.length_b   1.000
_cell.length_c   1.000
_cell.angle_alpha   90.00
_cell.angle_beta   90.00
_cell.angle_gamma   90.00
#
_symmetry.space_group_name_H-M   'P 1'
#
loop_
_entity.id
_entity.type
_entity.pdbx_description
1 polymer ?
#
loop_
_entity_poly.entity_id
_entity_poly.type
_entity_poly.pdbx_seq_one_letter_code
_entity_poly.pdbx_strand_id
1 'polypeptide(L)'
;MPGGGAGRAMARAKAFLGLWLPAMAVLLAGLWRAWQTGQADPWDWSIAVAGLMALIGFLLANRTIVMLIWIALGVVAPVLVFCAMASGQLRLLPSLGLALTALLPLVAAAWLRHPPILRGRMAAMGMIVAAAAILYFGPASSLAAADARPKLAVLTGLPLFWDEMGPAGTGPRDAPIITVLRTRFTVLPLDDPRDLPGTGARRLLIAQPRALAPEQLVAIDTWVRAGGTALVLADPLLRWPSDLALGDRRRAPTSSLLQPLLTHWGVAPDRFESREVRQFLADGRLLTLSGAWLSHGRTMTARTIGRGTLLLIGDADLIDDRLWLADPAQPLNPRSWIADTPAALLLWLGAAAPAPRPWMRTPADVMLALRWAILVGTGWAMVGGALLWARFTDRDEEQKVKTSKGTRGKSI
;
A
#
# COMPACT_ATOMS: atom_id res chain seq x y z
N MET A 1 38.25 42.86 19.40
CA MET A 1 37.66 41.51 19.51
C MET A 1 36.37 41.42 18.70
N PRO A 2 36.39 40.83 17.48
CA PRO A 2 35.17 40.53 16.71
C PRO A 2 34.90 39.01 16.48
N GLY A 3 35.69 38.10 17.05
CA GLY A 3 35.67 36.67 16.69
C GLY A 3 34.52 35.80 17.24
N GLY A 4 33.74 36.27 18.22
CA GLY A 4 32.76 35.44 18.93
C GLY A 4 31.40 35.25 18.23
N GLY A 5 31.07 36.10 17.24
CA GLY A 5 29.79 36.02 16.51
C GLY A 5 29.80 34.95 15.42
N ALA A 6 30.86 34.94 14.59
CA ALA A 6 31.00 34.03 13.46
C ALA A 6 31.14 32.56 13.90
N GLY A 7 31.88 32.28 14.98
CA GLY A 7 32.03 30.92 15.53
C GLY A 7 30.71 30.33 16.03
N ARG A 8 29.89 31.13 16.71
CA ARG A 8 28.55 30.72 17.19
C ARG A 8 27.57 30.51 16.04
N ALA A 9 27.62 31.35 15.01
CA ALA A 9 26.81 31.18 13.81
C ALA A 9 27.15 29.88 13.07
N MET A 10 28.44 29.58 12.89
CA MET A 10 28.88 28.35 12.23
C MET A 10 28.52 27.09 13.04
N ALA A 11 28.61 27.14 14.37
CA ALA A 11 28.18 26.03 15.24
C ALA A 11 26.68 25.75 15.13
N ARG A 12 25.85 26.81 15.12
CA ARG A 12 24.39 26.69 14.94
C ARG A 12 24.04 26.13 13.56
N ALA A 13 24.73 26.56 12.51
CA ALA A 13 24.53 26.03 11.16
C ALA A 13 24.87 24.53 11.08
N LYS A 14 25.98 24.09 11.69
CA LYS A 14 26.33 22.66 11.76
C LYS A 14 25.30 21.84 12.54
N ALA A 15 24.83 22.35 13.69
CA ALA A 15 23.79 21.70 14.48
C ALA A 15 22.47 21.58 13.70
N PHE A 16 22.05 22.66 13.02
CA PHE A 16 20.89 22.64 12.13
C PHE A 16 21.04 21.58 11.04
N LEU A 17 22.15 21.58 10.31
CA LEU A 17 22.38 20.66 9.20
C LEU A 17 22.40 19.19 9.68
N GLY A 18 23.00 18.93 10.85
CA GLY A 18 23.04 17.61 11.49
C GLY A 18 21.67 17.10 11.95
N LEU A 19 20.71 18.00 12.22
CA LEU A 19 19.32 17.63 12.54
C LEU A 19 18.44 17.52 11.29
N TRP A 20 18.70 18.36 10.28
CA TRP A 20 17.88 18.48 9.08
C TRP A 20 18.16 17.39 8.05
N LEU A 21 19.43 17.08 7.77
CA LEU A 21 19.80 16.07 6.76
C LEU A 21 19.22 14.68 7.04
N PRO A 22 19.27 14.14 8.28
CA PRO A 22 18.63 12.85 8.59
C PRO A 22 17.14 12.80 8.27
N ALA A 23 16.41 13.88 8.59
CA ALA A 23 14.99 13.97 8.33
C ALA A 23 14.69 13.97 6.83
N MET A 24 15.46 14.73 6.04
CA MET A 24 15.27 14.77 4.59
C MET A 24 15.64 13.45 3.91
N ALA A 25 16.75 12.82 4.34
CA ALA A 25 17.19 11.54 3.80
C ALA A 25 16.13 10.44 4.00
N VAL A 26 15.55 10.37 5.21
CA VAL A 26 14.45 9.43 5.49
C VAL A 26 13.21 9.77 4.69
N LEU A 27 12.82 11.05 4.63
CA LEU A 27 11.63 11.47 3.89
C LEU A 27 11.72 11.02 2.43
N LEU A 28 12.85 11.29 1.76
CA LEU A 28 13.09 10.89 0.37
C LEU A 28 13.16 9.37 0.19
N ALA A 29 13.82 8.65 1.11
CA ALA A 29 13.96 7.20 1.02
C ALA A 29 12.60 6.48 1.06
N GLY A 30 11.68 6.89 1.95
CA GLY A 30 10.34 6.30 1.98
C GLY A 30 9.42 6.83 0.88
N LEU A 31 9.63 8.07 0.40
CA LEU A 31 8.85 8.63 -0.70
C LEU A 31 9.02 7.81 -1.99
N TRP A 32 10.22 7.29 -2.25
CA TRP A 32 10.48 6.37 -3.37
C TRP A 32 9.52 5.16 -3.34
N ARG A 33 9.40 4.49 -2.19
CA ARG A 33 8.50 3.34 -2.03
C ARG A 33 7.03 3.74 -2.11
N ALA A 34 6.68 4.85 -1.47
CA ALA A 34 5.33 5.40 -1.47
C ALA A 34 4.86 5.79 -2.89
N TRP A 35 5.79 6.19 -3.77
CA TRP A 35 5.49 6.52 -5.16
C TRP A 35 5.22 5.27 -6.02
N GLN A 36 5.94 4.17 -5.76
CA GLN A 36 5.71 2.91 -6.46
C GLN A 36 4.34 2.31 -6.16
N THR A 37 3.90 2.42 -4.91
CA THR A 37 2.62 1.83 -4.46
C THR A 37 1.47 2.83 -4.48
N GLY A 38 1.75 4.13 -4.53
CA GLY A 38 0.75 5.19 -4.33
C GLY A 38 0.18 5.25 -2.91
N GLN A 39 0.78 4.55 -1.95
CA GLN A 39 0.35 4.50 -0.54
C GLN A 39 1.16 5.49 0.30
N ALA A 40 0.48 6.21 1.19
CA ALA A 40 1.09 7.06 2.20
C ALA A 40 1.06 6.39 3.58
N ASP A 41 1.59 5.16 3.68
CA ASP A 41 1.66 4.39 4.93
C ASP A 41 2.97 4.70 5.69
N PRO A 42 2.93 5.18 6.96
CA PRO A 42 4.13 5.45 7.75
C PRO A 42 5.11 4.27 7.80
N TRP A 43 4.58 3.05 7.68
CA TRP A 43 5.36 1.84 7.74
C TRP A 43 6.34 1.66 6.56
N ASP A 44 6.14 2.35 5.44
CA ASP A 44 7.06 2.31 4.31
C ASP A 44 8.40 3.02 4.60
N TRP A 45 8.44 3.88 5.63
CA TRP A 45 9.65 4.55 6.12
C TRP A 45 10.39 3.75 7.21
N SER A 46 9.77 2.70 7.77
CA SER A 46 10.27 2.01 8.97
C SER A 46 11.69 1.43 8.84
N ILE A 47 12.03 0.84 7.70
CA ILE A 47 13.37 0.27 7.44
C ILE A 47 14.43 1.39 7.36
N ALA A 48 14.15 2.45 6.62
CA ALA A 48 15.07 3.58 6.48
C ALA A 48 15.28 4.30 7.83
N VAL A 49 14.19 4.49 8.59
CA VAL A 49 14.22 5.05 9.95
C VAL A 49 15.04 4.17 10.88
N ALA A 50 14.79 2.87 10.93
CA ALA A 50 15.49 1.96 11.83
C ALA A 50 17.00 1.94 11.55
N GLY A 51 17.41 1.85 10.28
CA GLY A 51 18.82 1.86 9.88
C GLY A 51 19.52 3.17 10.24
N LEU A 52 18.89 4.31 9.92
CA LEU A 52 19.46 5.62 10.23
C LEU A 52 19.51 5.89 11.73
N MET A 53 18.48 5.50 12.47
CA MET A 53 18.43 5.67 13.93
C MET A 53 19.47 4.80 14.64
N ALA A 54 19.71 3.57 14.17
CA ALA A 54 20.80 2.74 14.69
C ALA A 54 22.17 3.40 14.45
N LEU A 55 22.41 3.95 13.25
CA LEU A 55 23.66 4.65 12.93
C LEU A 55 23.84 5.89 13.81
N ILE A 56 22.80 6.73 13.94
CA ILE A 56 22.80 7.93 14.78
C ILE A 56 23.03 7.55 16.24
N GLY A 57 22.35 6.54 16.76
CA GLY A 57 22.51 6.04 18.13
C GLY A 57 23.93 5.58 18.39
N PHE A 58 24.55 4.88 17.42
CA PHE A 58 25.94 4.45 17.53
C PHE A 58 26.92 5.63 17.49
N LEU A 59 26.77 6.57 16.55
CA LEU A 59 27.68 7.70 16.39
C LEU A 59 27.58 8.71 17.53
N LEU A 60 26.37 8.94 18.04
CA LEU A 60 26.05 9.94 19.05
C LEU A 60 25.81 9.31 20.44
N ALA A 61 26.28 8.08 20.67
CA ALA A 61 26.10 7.36 21.93
C ALA A 61 26.58 8.10 23.19
N ASN A 62 27.55 9.00 23.02
CA ASN A 62 28.09 9.84 24.10
C ASN A 62 27.24 11.08 24.43
N ARG A 63 26.12 11.27 23.73
CA ARG A 63 25.24 12.43 23.86
C ARG A 63 24.07 12.11 24.79
N THR A 64 23.39 13.16 25.28
CA THR A 64 22.28 12.98 26.21
C THR A 64 21.08 12.33 25.53
N ILE A 65 20.32 11.51 26.28
CA ILE A 65 19.13 10.84 25.76
C ILE A 65 18.08 11.81 25.21
N VAL A 66 17.98 13.01 25.83
CA VAL A 66 17.11 14.10 25.36
C VAL A 66 17.45 14.52 23.93
N MET A 67 18.75 14.57 23.59
CA MET A 67 19.19 14.92 22.23
C MET A 67 18.84 13.83 21.22
N LEU A 68 18.99 12.56 21.62
CA LEU A 68 18.63 11.41 20.78
C LEU A 68 17.11 11.39 20.50
N ILE A 69 16.29 11.58 21.53
CA ILE A 69 14.82 11.67 21.39
C ILE A 69 14.44 12.85 20.49
N TRP A 70 15.12 14.00 20.61
CA TRP A 70 14.86 15.15 19.75
C TRP A 70 15.12 14.87 18.27
N ILE A 71 16.21 14.14 17.97
CA ILE A 71 16.54 13.69 16.60
C ILE A 71 15.46 12.72 16.09
N ALA A 72 15.09 11.73 16.90
CA ALA A 72 14.08 10.76 16.53
C ALA A 72 12.74 11.44 16.18
N LEU A 73 12.30 12.40 17.00
CA LEU A 73 11.08 13.15 16.75
C LEU A 73 11.17 14.01 15.48
N GLY A 74 12.34 14.61 15.21
CA GLY A 74 12.60 15.37 13.99
C GLY A 74 12.60 14.54 12.71
N VAL A 75 12.88 13.24 12.81
CA VAL A 75 12.80 12.29 11.69
C VAL A 75 11.39 11.74 11.51
N VAL A 76 10.70 11.40 12.60
CA VAL A 76 9.37 10.77 12.57
C VAL A 76 8.27 11.78 12.24
N ALA A 77 8.30 12.99 12.81
CA ALA A 77 7.21 13.95 12.66
C ALA A 77 6.95 14.37 11.19
N PRO A 78 7.95 14.70 10.35
CA PRO A 78 7.73 15.02 8.94
C PRO A 78 7.05 13.89 8.16
N VAL A 79 7.43 12.63 8.44
CA VAL A 79 6.83 11.45 7.81
C VAL A 79 5.36 11.32 8.20
N LEU A 80 5.04 11.45 9.49
CA LEU A 80 3.65 11.37 9.96
C LEU A 80 2.78 12.49 9.40
N VAL A 81 3.32 13.71 9.31
CA VAL A 81 2.64 14.86 8.68
C VAL A 81 2.38 14.59 7.20
N PHE A 82 3.39 14.10 6.47
CA PHE A 82 3.21 13.71 5.07
C PHE A 82 2.10 12.66 4.92
N CYS A 83 2.15 11.57 5.67
CA CYS A 83 1.18 10.48 5.59
C CYS A 83 -0.25 10.95 5.93
N ALA A 84 -0.41 11.74 7.00
CA ALA A 84 -1.70 12.25 7.44
C ALA A 84 -2.34 13.17 6.40
N MET A 85 -1.55 14.06 5.79
CA MET A 85 -2.07 15.02 4.82
C MET A 85 -2.29 14.39 3.44
N ALA A 86 -1.36 13.55 2.96
CA ALA A 86 -1.45 12.95 1.63
C ALA A 86 -2.61 11.94 1.51
N SER A 87 -2.89 11.19 2.58
CA SER A 87 -4.02 10.24 2.63
C SER A 87 -5.29 10.80 3.26
N GLY A 88 -5.19 11.96 3.91
CA GLY A 88 -6.25 12.56 4.72
C GLY A 88 -6.68 11.68 5.91
N GLN A 89 -5.83 10.76 6.35
CA GLN A 89 -6.07 9.84 7.46
C GLN A 89 -4.79 9.60 8.26
N LEU A 90 -4.87 9.62 9.59
CA LEU A 90 -3.77 9.23 10.47
C LEU A 90 -4.08 7.88 11.12
N ARG A 91 -3.27 6.86 10.82
CA ARG A 91 -3.43 5.52 11.37
C ARG A 91 -2.53 5.34 12.59
N LEU A 92 -3.14 5.13 13.75
CA LEU A 92 -2.41 5.04 15.03
C LEU A 92 -1.40 3.90 15.05
N LEU A 93 -1.79 2.69 14.65
CA LEU A 93 -0.95 1.50 14.79
C LEU A 93 0.34 1.56 13.93
N PRO A 94 0.30 1.89 12.62
CA PRO A 94 1.52 2.13 11.84
C PRO A 94 2.36 3.30 12.35
N SER A 95 1.72 4.35 12.88
CA SER A 95 2.45 5.52 13.42
C SER A 95 3.22 5.18 14.70
N LEU A 96 2.60 4.40 15.60
CA LEU A 96 3.26 3.87 16.78
C LEU A 96 4.39 2.91 16.40
N GLY A 97 4.14 2.04 15.42
CA GLY A 97 5.16 1.16 14.85
C GLY A 97 6.37 1.95 14.35
N LEU A 98 6.16 3.00 13.56
CA LEU A 98 7.23 3.87 13.07
C LEU A 98 8.02 4.51 14.23
N ALA A 99 7.33 5.06 15.23
CA ALA A 99 7.98 5.66 16.40
C ALA A 99 8.82 4.65 17.20
N LEU A 100 8.32 3.42 17.39
CA LEU A 100 9.07 2.35 18.05
C LEU A 100 10.29 1.90 17.23
N THR A 101 10.14 1.77 15.90
CA THR A 101 11.26 1.48 15.00
C THR A 101 12.29 2.62 14.92
N ALA A 102 11.93 3.83 15.34
CA ALA A 102 12.88 4.92 15.52
C ALA A 102 13.61 4.82 16.87
N LEU A 103 12.87 4.66 17.96
CA LEU A 103 13.41 4.74 19.32
C LEU A 103 14.22 3.50 19.73
N LEU A 104 13.75 2.29 19.41
CA LEU A 104 14.41 1.06 19.85
C LEU A 104 15.82 0.91 19.28
N PRO A 105 16.06 1.04 17.95
CA PRO A 105 17.41 0.93 17.39
C PRO A 105 18.33 2.06 17.86
N LEU A 106 17.78 3.27 18.04
CA LEU A 106 18.51 4.44 18.51
C LEU A 106 19.11 4.21 19.91
N VAL A 107 18.26 3.80 20.86
CA VAL A 107 18.66 3.56 22.25
C VAL A 107 19.54 2.32 22.34
N ALA A 108 19.20 1.25 21.61
CA ALA A 108 19.99 0.02 21.59
C ALA A 108 21.42 0.26 21.09
N ALA A 109 21.58 0.99 19.98
CA ALA A 109 22.90 1.29 19.43
C ALA A 109 23.74 2.18 20.37
N ALA A 110 23.10 3.16 21.04
CA ALA A 110 23.77 3.99 22.03
C ALA A 110 24.25 3.15 23.24
N TRP A 111 23.41 2.27 23.76
CA TRP A 111 23.72 1.41 24.92
C TRP A 111 24.74 0.32 24.60
N LEU A 112 24.77 -0.17 23.35
CA LEU A 112 25.78 -1.15 22.92
C LEU A 112 27.19 -0.55 23.00
N ARG A 113 27.32 0.72 22.62
CA ARG A 113 28.59 1.47 22.64
C ARG A 113 28.97 1.94 24.04
N HIS A 114 28.01 2.49 24.79
CA HIS A 114 28.21 2.96 26.17
C HIS A 114 27.10 2.42 27.09
N PRO A 115 27.28 1.21 27.66
CA PRO A 115 26.25 0.61 28.48
C PRO A 115 26.09 1.39 29.79
N PRO A 116 24.87 1.86 30.13
CA PRO A 116 24.65 2.61 31.37
C PRO A 116 24.68 1.73 32.63
N ILE A 117 24.52 0.41 32.47
CA ILE A 117 24.38 -0.59 33.55
C ILE A 117 25.13 -1.87 33.12
N LEU A 118 25.59 -2.70 34.06
CA LEU A 118 26.28 -3.99 33.81
C LEU A 118 25.54 -4.89 32.81
N ARG A 119 24.19 -4.91 32.84
CA ARG A 119 23.32 -5.67 31.93
C ARG A 119 22.83 -4.88 30.70
N GLY A 120 23.35 -3.67 30.47
CA GLY A 120 22.90 -2.77 29.41
C GLY A 120 23.02 -3.34 28.01
N ARG A 121 24.02 -4.20 27.75
CA ARG A 121 24.19 -4.89 26.47
C ARG A 121 23.12 -5.96 26.20
N MET A 122 22.67 -6.67 27.24
CA MET A 122 21.57 -7.63 27.11
C MET A 122 20.24 -6.92 26.82
N ALA A 123 19.99 -5.81 27.49
CA ALA A 123 18.82 -4.97 27.20
C ALA A 123 18.86 -4.39 25.78
N ALA A 124 20.04 -3.95 25.31
CA ALA A 124 20.24 -3.50 23.93
C ALA A 124 19.93 -4.61 22.91
N MET A 125 20.39 -5.84 23.16
CA MET A 125 20.06 -6.98 22.31
C MET A 125 18.54 -7.26 22.28
N GLY A 126 17.88 -7.22 23.45
CA GLY A 126 16.42 -7.35 23.53
C GLY A 126 15.67 -6.29 22.72
N MET A 127 16.13 -5.03 22.76
CA MET A 127 15.54 -3.95 21.94
C MET A 127 15.77 -4.14 20.44
N ILE A 128 16.93 -4.66 20.02
CA ILE A 128 17.19 -5.01 18.62
C ILE A 128 16.25 -6.12 18.16
N VAL A 129 16.12 -7.18 18.95
CA VAL A 129 15.19 -8.29 18.66
C VAL A 129 13.75 -7.79 18.59
N ALA A 130 13.33 -6.92 19.52
CA ALA A 130 12.00 -6.33 19.50
C ALA A 130 11.78 -5.44 18.26
N ALA A 131 12.75 -4.61 17.87
CA ALA A 131 12.66 -3.80 16.67
C ALA A 131 12.59 -4.66 15.40
N ALA A 132 13.39 -5.72 15.32
CA ALA A 132 13.36 -6.68 14.22
C ALA A 132 12.02 -7.42 14.15
N ALA A 133 11.47 -7.85 15.29
CA ALA A 133 10.14 -8.47 15.36
C ALA A 133 9.04 -7.50 14.89
N ILE A 134 9.07 -6.24 15.36
CA ILE A 134 8.13 -5.20 14.93
C ILE A 134 8.21 -5.01 13.41
N LEU A 135 9.41 -4.87 12.84
CA LEU A 135 9.64 -4.75 11.39
C LEU A 135 9.13 -5.97 10.61
N TYR A 136 9.34 -7.17 11.14
CA TYR A 136 8.94 -8.42 10.51
C TYR A 136 7.43 -8.64 10.51
N PHE A 137 6.77 -8.45 11.65
CA PHE A 137 5.33 -8.68 11.75
C PHE A 137 4.52 -7.59 11.04
N GLY A 138 4.94 -6.32 11.16
CA GLY A 138 4.29 -5.18 10.53
C GLY A 138 2.79 -5.02 10.81
N PRO A 139 2.19 -3.88 10.41
CA PRO A 139 0.77 -3.61 10.61
C PRO A 139 -0.14 -4.21 9.52
N ALA A 140 0.43 -4.80 8.46
CA ALA A 140 -0.32 -5.39 7.35
C ALA A 140 0.23 -6.78 7.04
N SER A 141 -0.47 -7.80 7.49
CA SER A 141 -0.18 -9.19 7.17
C SER A 141 -0.63 -9.49 5.74
N SER A 142 0.11 -10.37 5.06
CA SER A 142 -0.35 -10.97 3.81
C SER A 142 -1.69 -11.67 4.01
N LEU A 143 -2.50 -11.70 2.97
CA LEU A 143 -3.77 -12.42 2.94
C LEU A 143 -3.53 -13.91 3.17
N ALA A 144 -3.90 -14.37 4.36
CA ALA A 144 -4.00 -15.79 4.66
C ALA A 144 -5.30 -16.36 4.08
N ALA A 145 -5.25 -17.63 3.68
CA ALA A 145 -6.44 -18.37 3.31
C ALA A 145 -7.37 -18.51 4.54
N ALA A 146 -8.66 -18.29 4.32
CA ALA A 146 -9.70 -18.60 5.28
C ALA A 146 -9.92 -20.10 5.37
N ASP A 147 -10.27 -20.59 6.56
CA ASP A 147 -10.61 -22.00 6.77
C ASP A 147 -11.89 -22.38 6.01
N ALA A 148 -12.93 -21.55 6.13
CA ALA A 148 -14.19 -21.72 5.41
C ALA A 148 -14.18 -20.92 4.10
N ARG A 149 -14.22 -21.63 2.96
CA ARG A 149 -14.16 -21.04 1.62
C ARG A 149 -15.43 -21.38 0.82
N PRO A 150 -16.48 -20.54 0.86
CA PRO A 150 -17.69 -20.78 0.08
C PRO A 150 -17.38 -20.88 -1.42
N LYS A 151 -18.20 -21.66 -2.14
CA LYS A 151 -18.05 -21.83 -3.58
C LYS A 151 -18.39 -20.55 -4.33
N LEU A 152 -17.51 -20.14 -5.23
CA LEU A 152 -17.67 -19.02 -6.15
C LEU A 152 -17.54 -19.56 -7.57
N ALA A 153 -18.63 -19.50 -8.35
CA ALA A 153 -18.57 -19.76 -9.78
C ALA A 153 -18.02 -18.54 -10.51
N VAL A 154 -17.18 -18.75 -11.52
CA VAL A 154 -16.58 -17.68 -12.33
C VAL A 154 -16.79 -17.98 -13.80
N LEU A 155 -17.61 -17.16 -14.45
CA LEU A 155 -17.84 -17.19 -15.89
C LEU A 155 -17.06 -16.05 -16.54
N THR A 156 -16.08 -16.36 -17.39
CA THR A 156 -15.15 -15.35 -17.92
C THR A 156 -14.67 -15.67 -19.32
N GLY A 157 -14.49 -14.63 -20.14
CA GLY A 157 -13.76 -14.71 -21.41
C GLY A 157 -12.30 -14.24 -21.29
N LEU A 158 -11.92 -13.70 -20.12
CA LEU A 158 -10.57 -13.23 -19.80
C LEU A 158 -9.65 -14.40 -19.44
N PRO A 159 -8.33 -14.28 -19.68
CA PRO A 159 -7.34 -15.31 -19.34
C PRO A 159 -7.05 -15.34 -17.82
N LEU A 160 -8.05 -15.74 -17.02
CA LEU A 160 -7.94 -15.75 -15.56
C LEU A 160 -7.44 -17.07 -14.98
N PHE A 161 -7.57 -18.17 -15.72
CA PHE A 161 -7.24 -19.53 -15.26
C PHE A 161 -6.20 -20.23 -16.15
N TRP A 162 -5.82 -19.63 -17.28
CA TRP A 162 -4.89 -20.19 -18.25
C TRP A 162 -4.01 -19.09 -18.85
N ASP A 163 -2.85 -19.48 -19.35
CA ASP A 163 -1.96 -18.61 -20.11
C ASP A 163 -2.44 -18.50 -21.57
N GLU A 164 -2.43 -17.30 -22.18
CA GLU A 164 -2.83 -17.08 -23.57
C GLU A 164 -1.86 -17.72 -24.58
N MET A 165 -0.57 -17.80 -24.23
CA MET A 165 0.51 -18.30 -25.09
C MET A 165 1.07 -19.66 -24.66
N GLY A 166 0.57 -20.23 -23.57
CA GLY A 166 1.06 -21.51 -23.06
C GLY A 166 1.00 -22.60 -24.14
N PRO A 167 2.10 -23.33 -24.42
CA PRO A 167 2.01 -24.57 -25.19
C PRO A 167 0.91 -25.43 -24.58
N ALA A 168 0.12 -26.11 -25.42
CA ALA A 168 -0.85 -27.09 -24.93
C ALA A 168 -0.13 -28.06 -23.96
N GLY A 169 -0.39 -27.92 -22.65
CA GLY A 169 0.31 -28.68 -21.61
C GLY A 169 1.03 -27.87 -20.52
N THR A 170 1.24 -26.55 -20.66
CA THR A 170 1.55 -25.71 -19.50
C THR A 170 0.25 -25.54 -18.72
N GLY A 171 0.12 -26.25 -17.59
CA GLY A 171 -1.13 -26.35 -16.84
C GLY A 171 -1.76 -25.01 -16.42
N PRO A 172 -2.95 -25.05 -15.81
CA PRO A 172 -3.69 -23.86 -15.39
C PRO A 172 -2.81 -22.90 -14.58
N ARG A 173 -2.83 -21.62 -14.96
CA ARG A 173 -2.17 -20.54 -14.22
C ARG A 173 -3.20 -19.52 -13.83
N ASP A 174 -3.43 -19.40 -12.52
CA ASP A 174 -4.32 -18.38 -11.99
C ASP A 174 -3.71 -16.99 -12.20
N ALA A 175 -4.53 -16.06 -12.71
CA ALA A 175 -4.21 -14.65 -12.64
C ALA A 175 -4.11 -14.19 -11.17
N PRO A 176 -3.31 -13.15 -10.86
CA PRO A 176 -3.15 -12.62 -9.50
C PRO A 176 -4.47 -12.40 -8.74
N ILE A 177 -5.51 -11.93 -9.44
CA ILE A 177 -6.82 -11.69 -8.82
C ILE A 177 -7.51 -12.99 -8.39
N ILE A 178 -7.36 -14.08 -9.16
CA ILE A 178 -7.87 -15.40 -8.81
C ILE A 178 -7.11 -15.95 -7.60
N THR A 179 -5.79 -15.75 -7.53
CA THR A 179 -4.99 -16.11 -6.35
C THR A 179 -5.53 -15.45 -5.08
N VAL A 180 -5.89 -14.16 -5.15
CA VAL A 180 -6.53 -13.45 -4.03
C VAL A 180 -7.91 -14.05 -3.71
N LEU A 181 -8.78 -14.26 -4.72
CA LEU A 181 -10.12 -14.84 -4.50
C LEU A 181 -10.06 -16.23 -3.85
N ARG A 182 -9.08 -17.08 -4.23
CA ARG A 182 -8.90 -18.42 -3.65
C ARG A 182 -8.54 -18.41 -2.16
N THR A 183 -8.09 -17.28 -1.62
CA THR A 183 -7.91 -17.13 -0.16
C THR A 183 -9.25 -17.13 0.58
N ARG A 184 -10.35 -16.71 -0.05
CA ARG A 184 -11.67 -16.60 0.59
C ARG A 184 -12.72 -17.50 -0.02
N PHE A 185 -12.51 -18.00 -1.22
CA PHE A 185 -13.49 -18.79 -1.96
C PHE A 185 -12.90 -20.08 -2.51
N THR A 186 -13.76 -21.08 -2.64
CA THR A 186 -13.48 -22.22 -3.53
C THR A 186 -13.88 -21.78 -4.92
N VAL A 187 -12.92 -21.25 -5.68
CA VAL A 187 -13.15 -20.69 -7.02
C VAL A 187 -13.31 -21.81 -8.03
N LEU A 188 -14.46 -21.82 -8.70
CA LEU A 188 -14.86 -22.80 -9.72
C LEU A 188 -14.97 -22.07 -11.07
N PRO A 189 -14.05 -22.32 -12.01
CA PRO A 189 -14.23 -21.90 -13.40
C PRO A 189 -15.51 -22.53 -13.95
N LEU A 190 -16.30 -21.74 -14.68
CA LEU A 190 -17.57 -22.15 -15.25
C LEU A 190 -17.61 -21.75 -16.72
N ASP A 191 -17.79 -22.73 -17.59
CA ASP A 191 -17.86 -22.52 -19.04
C ASP A 191 -19.32 -22.29 -19.51
N ASP A 192 -20.26 -23.06 -18.97
CA ASP A 192 -21.68 -22.96 -19.31
C ASP A 192 -22.52 -22.56 -18.08
N PRO A 193 -23.22 -21.42 -18.11
CA PRO A 193 -24.08 -21.01 -17.00
C PRO A 193 -25.24 -21.97 -16.70
N ARG A 194 -25.61 -22.87 -17.62
CA ARG A 194 -26.63 -23.90 -17.37
C ARG A 194 -26.22 -24.89 -16.27
N ASP A 195 -24.92 -25.03 -16.01
CA ASP A 195 -24.39 -25.92 -14.98
C ASP A 195 -24.39 -25.28 -13.57
N LEU A 196 -24.71 -23.99 -13.45
CA LEU A 196 -24.75 -23.25 -12.18
C LEU A 196 -25.47 -24.00 -11.05
N PRO A 197 -26.68 -24.57 -11.25
CA PRO A 197 -27.39 -25.29 -10.19
C PRO A 197 -26.61 -26.49 -9.64
N GLY A 198 -25.84 -27.18 -10.49
CA GLY A 198 -25.04 -28.35 -10.11
C GLY A 198 -23.77 -28.00 -9.32
N THR A 199 -23.26 -26.77 -9.45
CA THR A 199 -22.03 -26.34 -8.74
C THR A 199 -22.22 -26.24 -7.22
N GLY A 200 -23.44 -25.92 -6.76
CA GLY A 200 -23.73 -25.53 -5.39
C GLY A 200 -23.16 -24.17 -4.99
N ALA A 201 -22.68 -23.37 -5.94
CA ALA A 201 -22.24 -22.01 -5.69
C ALA A 201 -23.44 -21.09 -5.41
N ARG A 202 -23.30 -20.20 -4.42
CA ARG A 202 -24.28 -19.14 -4.13
C ARG A 202 -23.87 -17.79 -4.71
N ARG A 203 -22.68 -17.73 -5.27
CA ARG A 203 -22.00 -16.52 -5.75
C ARG A 203 -21.47 -16.77 -7.15
N LEU A 204 -21.66 -15.80 -8.02
CA LEU A 204 -21.23 -15.83 -9.40
C LEU A 204 -20.47 -14.54 -9.72
N LEU A 205 -19.23 -14.67 -10.19
CA LEU A 205 -18.50 -13.59 -10.84
C LEU A 205 -18.61 -13.78 -12.35
N ILE A 206 -19.18 -12.81 -13.04
CA ILE A 206 -19.22 -12.75 -14.49
C ILE A 206 -18.24 -11.67 -14.93
N ALA A 207 -17.11 -12.05 -15.50
CA ALA A 207 -16.07 -11.11 -15.90
C ALA A 207 -15.86 -11.16 -17.42
N GLN A 208 -16.47 -10.21 -18.14
CA GLN A 208 -16.36 -10.10 -19.59
C GLN A 208 -16.48 -11.46 -20.33
N PRO A 209 -17.64 -12.15 -20.21
CA PRO A 209 -17.81 -13.48 -20.78
C PRO A 209 -17.83 -13.42 -22.31
N ARG A 210 -17.57 -14.57 -22.94
CA ARG A 210 -17.79 -14.73 -24.39
C ARG A 210 -19.27 -14.62 -24.73
N ALA A 211 -19.57 -14.57 -26.03
CA ALA A 211 -20.94 -14.56 -26.52
C ALA A 211 -21.71 -15.76 -25.93
N LEU A 212 -22.80 -15.47 -25.23
CA LEU A 212 -23.69 -16.47 -24.64
C LEU A 212 -24.93 -16.63 -25.51
N ALA A 213 -25.41 -17.86 -25.65
CA ALA A 213 -26.68 -18.14 -26.29
C ALA A 213 -27.86 -17.59 -25.45
N PRO A 214 -29.04 -17.34 -26.04
CA PRO A 214 -30.20 -16.85 -25.31
C PRO A 214 -30.57 -17.72 -24.09
N GLU A 215 -30.49 -19.04 -24.24
CA GLU A 215 -30.81 -20.00 -23.18
C GLU A 215 -29.81 -19.91 -22.01
N GLN A 216 -28.55 -19.58 -22.32
CA GLN A 216 -27.52 -19.36 -21.32
C GLN A 216 -27.75 -18.06 -20.53
N LEU A 217 -28.21 -16.99 -21.20
CA LEU A 217 -28.61 -15.75 -20.51
C LEU A 217 -29.81 -15.98 -19.59
N VAL A 218 -30.80 -16.76 -20.03
CA VAL A 218 -31.98 -17.14 -19.22
C VAL A 218 -31.57 -17.98 -18.02
N ALA A 219 -30.58 -18.87 -18.16
CA ALA A 219 -30.06 -19.66 -17.04
C ALA A 219 -29.45 -18.76 -15.94
N ILE A 220 -28.67 -17.74 -16.34
CA ILE A 220 -28.12 -16.74 -15.41
C ILE A 220 -29.25 -15.99 -14.72
N ASP A 221 -30.21 -15.44 -15.49
CA ASP A 221 -31.34 -14.70 -14.94
C ASP A 221 -32.14 -15.53 -13.93
N THR A 222 -32.49 -16.77 -14.30
CA THR A 222 -33.25 -17.69 -13.45
C THR A 222 -32.49 -17.99 -12.15
N TRP A 223 -31.18 -18.24 -12.23
CA TRP A 223 -30.35 -18.51 -11.07
C TRP A 223 -30.26 -17.30 -10.12
N VAL A 224 -30.08 -16.09 -10.66
CA VAL A 224 -30.08 -14.87 -9.85
C VAL A 224 -31.46 -14.69 -9.22
N ARG A 225 -32.55 -14.77 -9.99
CA ARG A 225 -33.93 -14.65 -9.46
C ARG A 225 -34.25 -15.64 -8.35
N ALA A 226 -33.67 -16.84 -8.39
CA ALA A 226 -33.83 -17.87 -7.37
C ALA A 226 -33.10 -17.55 -6.03
N GLY A 227 -32.26 -16.51 -5.98
CA GLY A 227 -31.53 -16.12 -4.76
C GLY A 227 -30.02 -16.03 -4.94
N GLY A 228 -29.50 -16.20 -6.15
CA GLY A 228 -28.08 -16.06 -6.45
C GLY A 228 -27.55 -14.65 -6.24
N THR A 229 -26.27 -14.53 -5.87
CA THR A 229 -25.55 -13.25 -5.82
C THR A 229 -24.58 -13.15 -6.99
N ALA A 230 -24.80 -12.20 -7.90
CA ALA A 230 -23.98 -11.98 -9.08
C ALA A 230 -23.18 -10.68 -9.00
N LEU A 231 -21.88 -10.77 -9.23
CA LEU A 231 -21.01 -9.63 -9.52
C LEU A 231 -20.68 -9.67 -11.02
N VAL A 232 -21.04 -8.62 -11.74
CA VAL A 232 -20.85 -8.52 -13.19
C VAL A 232 -19.88 -7.40 -13.50
N LEU A 233 -18.81 -7.74 -14.21
CA LEU A 233 -17.84 -6.81 -14.78
C LEU A 233 -18.05 -6.80 -16.29
N ALA A 234 -18.65 -5.71 -16.79
CA ALA A 234 -19.08 -5.58 -18.17
C ALA A 234 -18.40 -4.36 -18.80
N ASP A 235 -17.31 -4.62 -19.51
CA ASP A 235 -16.47 -3.57 -20.08
C ASP A 235 -16.93 -3.17 -21.49
N PRO A 236 -17.15 -1.88 -21.77
CA PRO A 236 -17.56 -1.39 -23.08
C PRO A 236 -16.36 -1.22 -24.04
N LEU A 237 -15.14 -1.11 -23.51
CA LEU A 237 -13.90 -0.95 -24.26
C LEU A 237 -12.74 -1.60 -23.49
N LEU A 238 -12.67 -2.93 -23.56
CA LEU A 238 -11.67 -3.72 -22.85
C LEU A 238 -10.26 -3.39 -23.36
N ARG A 239 -9.34 -3.00 -22.47
CA ARG A 239 -7.92 -2.72 -22.74
C ARG A 239 -6.98 -3.76 -22.14
N TRP A 240 -7.53 -4.94 -21.88
CA TRP A 240 -6.79 -6.14 -21.50
C TRP A 240 -5.67 -6.43 -22.51
N PRO A 241 -4.43 -6.68 -22.04
CA PRO A 241 -3.31 -6.97 -22.92
C PRO A 241 -3.50 -8.36 -23.52
N SER A 242 -3.29 -8.48 -24.83
CA SER A 242 -3.31 -9.78 -25.50
C SER A 242 -2.31 -9.77 -26.63
N ASP A 243 -1.52 -10.84 -26.70
CA ASP A 243 -0.57 -11.06 -27.78
C ASP A 243 -1.22 -11.74 -29.00
N LEU A 244 -2.50 -12.13 -28.87
CA LEU A 244 -3.27 -12.73 -29.95
C LEU A 244 -3.75 -11.67 -30.95
N ALA A 245 -3.72 -12.03 -32.23
CA ALA A 245 -4.21 -11.17 -33.29
C ALA A 245 -5.69 -10.77 -33.10
N LEU A 246 -6.06 -9.59 -33.60
CA LEU A 246 -7.46 -9.18 -33.65
C LEU A 246 -8.27 -10.21 -34.45
N GLY A 247 -9.38 -10.68 -33.88
CA GLY A 247 -10.23 -11.71 -34.48
C GLY A 247 -9.93 -13.16 -34.07
N ASP A 248 -8.84 -13.42 -33.33
CA ASP A 248 -8.61 -14.74 -32.73
C ASP A 248 -9.73 -15.06 -31.71
N ARG A 249 -10.37 -16.22 -31.85
CA ARG A 249 -11.47 -16.66 -30.98
C ARG A 249 -11.06 -16.86 -29.53
N ARG A 250 -9.76 -17.06 -29.25
CA ARG A 250 -9.22 -17.22 -27.89
C ARG A 250 -9.05 -15.88 -27.19
N ARG A 251 -8.96 -14.77 -27.93
CA ARG A 251 -8.88 -13.43 -27.36
C ARG A 251 -10.17 -13.07 -26.62
N ALA A 252 -10.05 -12.33 -25.53
CA ALA A 252 -11.21 -11.82 -24.80
C ALA A 252 -12.03 -10.85 -25.67
N PRO A 253 -13.37 -10.81 -25.53
CA PRO A 253 -14.21 -9.86 -26.25
C PRO A 253 -13.84 -8.40 -25.91
N THR A 254 -13.64 -7.58 -26.94
CA THR A 254 -13.26 -6.16 -26.79
C THR A 254 -14.35 -5.30 -26.15
N SER A 255 -15.59 -5.78 -26.13
CA SER A 255 -16.74 -5.13 -25.50
C SER A 255 -17.69 -6.18 -24.93
N SER A 256 -18.44 -5.83 -23.90
CA SER A 256 -19.35 -6.74 -23.22
C SER A 256 -20.50 -7.12 -24.13
N LEU A 257 -20.80 -8.41 -24.17
CA LEU A 257 -21.90 -8.99 -24.95
C LEU A 257 -23.12 -9.32 -24.07
N LEU A 258 -23.13 -8.84 -22.83
CA LEU A 258 -24.21 -9.04 -21.86
C LEU A 258 -25.38 -8.07 -22.02
N GLN A 259 -25.34 -7.17 -23.01
CA GLN A 259 -26.34 -6.13 -23.24
C GLN A 259 -27.80 -6.62 -23.15
N PRO A 260 -28.19 -7.77 -23.75
CA PRO A 260 -29.58 -8.25 -23.65
C PRO A 260 -30.01 -8.54 -22.21
N LEU A 261 -29.12 -9.15 -21.41
CA LEU A 261 -29.37 -9.48 -20.02
C LEU A 261 -29.37 -8.22 -19.13
N LEU A 262 -28.41 -7.31 -19.35
CA LEU A 262 -28.33 -6.04 -18.63
C LEU A 262 -29.58 -5.17 -18.90
N THR A 263 -30.03 -5.11 -20.15
CA THR A 263 -31.26 -4.42 -20.56
C THR A 263 -32.47 -5.06 -19.88
N HIS A 264 -32.54 -6.40 -19.85
CA HIS A 264 -33.61 -7.12 -19.15
C HIS A 264 -33.65 -6.81 -17.64
N TRP A 265 -32.49 -6.58 -17.02
CA TRP A 265 -32.37 -6.15 -15.63
C TRP A 265 -32.56 -4.63 -15.41
N GLY A 266 -32.89 -3.89 -16.46
CA GLY A 266 -33.09 -2.44 -16.40
C GLY A 266 -31.81 -1.66 -16.13
N VAL A 267 -30.66 -2.18 -16.58
CA VAL A 267 -29.36 -1.51 -16.48
C VAL A 267 -28.85 -1.19 -17.88
N ALA A 268 -28.71 0.10 -18.16
CA ALA A 268 -28.20 0.60 -19.43
C ALA A 268 -27.09 1.64 -19.19
N PRO A 269 -26.08 1.68 -20.07
CA PRO A 269 -25.06 2.72 -20.04
C PRO A 269 -25.65 4.08 -20.39
N ASP A 270 -25.28 5.10 -19.61
CA ASP A 270 -25.66 6.49 -19.87
C ASP A 270 -24.45 7.36 -20.24
N ARG A 271 -23.29 7.10 -19.65
CA ARG A 271 -22.05 7.84 -19.91
C ARG A 271 -20.85 6.91 -20.03
N PHE A 272 -19.95 7.23 -20.94
CA PHE A 272 -18.68 6.56 -21.12
C PHE A 272 -17.52 7.43 -20.64
N GLU A 273 -16.61 6.87 -19.86
CA GLU A 273 -15.38 7.50 -19.40
C GLU A 273 -14.17 6.77 -20.01
N SER A 274 -13.64 7.34 -21.08
CA SER A 274 -12.57 6.73 -21.87
C SER A 274 -11.19 6.74 -21.19
N ARG A 275 -11.02 7.51 -20.11
CA ARG A 275 -9.72 7.71 -19.46
C ARG A 275 -9.51 6.70 -18.36
N GLU A 276 -8.25 6.48 -18.01
CA GLU A 276 -7.93 5.83 -16.75
C GLU A 276 -8.27 6.80 -15.61
N VAL A 277 -9.08 6.34 -14.66
CA VAL A 277 -9.55 7.17 -13.55
C VAL A 277 -9.36 6.42 -12.23
N ARG A 278 -8.67 7.08 -11.30
CA ARG A 278 -8.57 6.67 -9.91
C ARG A 278 -9.82 7.16 -9.17
N GLN A 279 -10.65 6.23 -8.73
CA GLN A 279 -11.91 6.53 -8.06
C GLN A 279 -11.90 6.06 -6.62
N PHE A 280 -12.17 6.99 -5.70
CA PHE A 280 -12.45 6.66 -4.30
C PHE A 280 -13.92 6.29 -4.12
N LEU A 281 -14.16 5.14 -3.48
CA LEU A 281 -15.46 4.74 -2.99
C LEU A 281 -15.79 5.47 -1.69
N ALA A 282 -17.06 5.45 -1.30
CA ALA A 282 -17.54 6.10 -0.08
C ALA A 282 -16.89 5.53 1.21
N ASP A 283 -16.43 4.28 1.18
CA ASP A 283 -15.73 3.62 2.29
C ASP A 283 -14.22 3.90 2.30
N GLY A 284 -13.72 4.75 1.39
CA GLY A 284 -12.32 5.14 1.28
C GLY A 284 -11.46 4.19 0.44
N ARG A 285 -12.02 3.12 -0.11
CA ARG A 285 -11.28 2.24 -1.04
C ARG A 285 -11.01 2.93 -2.35
N LEU A 286 -9.86 2.64 -2.92
CA LEU A 286 -9.46 3.13 -4.23
C LEU A 286 -9.67 2.05 -5.30
N LEU A 287 -10.31 2.42 -6.40
CA LEU A 287 -10.34 1.63 -7.63
C LEU A 287 -9.58 2.37 -8.72
N THR A 288 -8.96 1.64 -9.62
CA THR A 288 -8.43 2.17 -10.88
C THR A 288 -9.29 1.61 -12.00
N LEU A 289 -9.97 2.50 -12.70
CA LEU A 289 -10.83 2.16 -13.83
C LEU A 289 -10.13 2.52 -15.14
N SER A 290 -10.39 1.78 -16.21
CA SER A 290 -9.84 2.00 -17.55
C SER A 290 -10.94 1.79 -18.58
N GLY A 291 -11.52 2.88 -19.09
CA GLY A 291 -12.57 2.74 -20.11
C GLY A 291 -13.92 2.28 -19.56
N ALA A 292 -14.35 2.85 -18.43
CA ALA A 292 -15.58 2.46 -17.76
C ALA A 292 -16.82 3.15 -18.36
N TRP A 293 -17.97 2.49 -18.34
CA TRP A 293 -19.26 3.20 -18.40
C TRP A 293 -19.83 3.39 -17.00
N LEU A 294 -20.59 4.47 -16.89
CA LEU A 294 -21.38 4.80 -15.71
C LEU A 294 -22.85 4.51 -16.02
N SER A 295 -23.61 4.24 -14.97
CA SER A 295 -25.06 4.22 -15.04
C SER A 295 -25.60 5.21 -14.02
N HIS A 296 -26.37 6.19 -14.47
CA HIS A 296 -26.87 7.30 -13.65
C HIS A 296 -25.72 8.04 -12.95
N GLY A 297 -24.59 8.22 -13.65
CA GLY A 297 -23.37 8.82 -13.11
C GLY A 297 -22.66 8.00 -12.04
N ARG A 298 -23.06 6.73 -11.81
CA ARG A 298 -22.45 5.82 -10.83
C ARG A 298 -21.65 4.74 -11.53
N THR A 299 -20.47 4.47 -11.00
CA THR A 299 -19.58 3.38 -11.45
C THR A 299 -20.14 2.00 -11.14
N MET A 300 -20.98 1.93 -10.11
CA MET A 300 -21.50 0.67 -9.58
C MET A 300 -23.01 0.75 -9.49
N THR A 301 -23.68 -0.27 -10.00
CA THR A 301 -25.13 -0.38 -9.97
C THR A 301 -25.54 -1.66 -9.26
N ALA A 302 -26.17 -1.49 -8.09
CA ALA A 302 -26.78 -2.59 -7.36
C ALA A 302 -28.28 -2.72 -7.71
N ARG A 303 -28.73 -3.95 -7.88
CA ARG A 303 -30.15 -4.30 -8.13
C ARG A 303 -30.52 -5.57 -7.38
N THR A 304 -31.77 -5.64 -6.94
CA THR A 304 -32.40 -6.88 -6.50
C THR A 304 -33.16 -7.45 -7.68
N ILE A 305 -32.88 -8.71 -8.01
CA ILE A 305 -33.48 -9.41 -9.14
C ILE A 305 -34.16 -10.65 -8.56
N GLY A 306 -35.49 -10.65 -8.50
CA GLY A 306 -36.25 -11.67 -7.77
C GLY A 306 -35.82 -11.73 -6.30
N ARG A 307 -35.32 -12.91 -5.85
CA ARG A 307 -34.76 -13.10 -4.50
C ARG A 307 -33.25 -12.87 -4.43
N GLY A 308 -32.59 -12.68 -5.56
CA GLY A 308 -31.14 -12.51 -5.64
C GLY A 308 -30.69 -11.07 -5.74
N THR A 309 -29.38 -10.91 -5.82
CA THR A 309 -28.73 -9.61 -5.90
C THR A 309 -27.74 -9.57 -7.05
N LEU A 310 -27.69 -8.41 -7.69
CA LEU A 310 -26.79 -8.08 -8.78
C LEU A 310 -25.99 -6.84 -8.36
N LEU A 311 -24.67 -6.92 -8.52
CA LEU A 311 -23.80 -5.76 -8.56
C LEU A 311 -23.13 -5.70 -9.92
N LEU A 312 -23.36 -4.62 -10.67
CA LEU A 312 -22.75 -4.37 -11.97
C LEU A 312 -21.69 -3.29 -11.84
N ILE A 313 -20.55 -3.52 -12.49
CA ILE A 313 -19.48 -2.56 -12.71
C ILE A 313 -19.20 -2.51 -14.21
N GLY A 314 -19.17 -1.29 -14.74
CA GLY A 314 -19.06 -1.03 -16.18
C GLY A 314 -17.63 -1.10 -16.73
N ASP A 315 -16.78 -1.92 -16.14
CA ASP A 315 -15.35 -2.02 -16.40
C ASP A 315 -14.93 -3.44 -15.99
N ALA A 316 -14.15 -4.12 -16.80
CA ALA A 316 -13.53 -5.40 -16.46
C ALA A 316 -12.00 -5.31 -16.41
N ASP A 317 -11.41 -4.27 -16.98
CA ASP A 317 -10.00 -3.95 -16.82
C ASP A 317 -9.63 -3.72 -15.33
N LEU A 318 -10.56 -3.32 -14.45
CA LEU A 318 -10.24 -3.14 -13.02
C LEU A 318 -9.64 -4.38 -12.33
N ILE A 319 -9.87 -5.59 -12.86
CA ILE A 319 -9.27 -6.82 -12.34
C ILE A 319 -7.96 -7.22 -13.02
N ASP A 320 -7.51 -6.46 -14.03
CA ASP A 320 -6.17 -6.51 -14.62
C ASP A 320 -5.14 -6.17 -13.54
N ASP A 321 -4.14 -7.02 -13.36
CA ASP A 321 -3.14 -6.86 -12.31
C ASP A 321 -2.35 -5.56 -12.46
N ARG A 322 -2.18 -5.05 -13.68
CA ARG A 322 -1.48 -3.78 -13.93
C ARG A 322 -2.18 -2.57 -13.32
N LEU A 323 -3.49 -2.65 -13.06
CA LEU A 323 -4.27 -1.54 -12.51
C LEU A 323 -4.38 -1.56 -10.98
N TRP A 324 -4.00 -2.66 -10.32
CA TRP A 324 -4.10 -2.79 -8.86
C TRP A 324 -2.87 -3.40 -8.17
N LEU A 325 -1.88 -3.93 -8.89
CA LEU A 325 -0.71 -4.62 -8.35
C LEU A 325 0.60 -3.99 -8.87
N ALA A 326 1.46 -3.52 -7.95
CA ALA A 326 2.80 -3.03 -8.28
C ALA A 326 3.81 -4.15 -8.52
N ASP A 327 3.67 -5.27 -7.80
CA ASP A 327 4.57 -6.43 -7.90
C ASP A 327 3.78 -7.73 -8.13
N PRO A 328 3.75 -8.26 -9.36
CA PRO A 328 3.07 -9.51 -9.71
C PRO A 328 3.50 -10.73 -8.89
N ALA A 329 4.70 -10.72 -8.30
CA ALA A 329 5.18 -11.82 -7.46
C ALA A 329 4.51 -11.85 -6.07
N GLN A 330 3.83 -10.77 -5.66
CA GLN A 330 3.28 -10.61 -4.32
C GLN A 330 1.78 -10.25 -4.32
N PRO A 331 0.91 -11.01 -5.00
CA PRO A 331 -0.52 -10.66 -5.11
C PRO A 331 -1.26 -10.68 -3.77
N LEU A 332 -0.78 -11.49 -2.82
CA LEU A 332 -1.38 -11.64 -1.49
C LEU A 332 -0.90 -10.59 -0.49
N ASN A 333 0.02 -9.70 -0.85
CA ASN A 333 0.55 -8.68 0.05
C ASN A 333 -0.13 -7.33 -0.23
N PRO A 334 -1.04 -6.83 0.63
CA PRO A 334 -1.70 -5.54 0.38
C PRO A 334 -0.76 -4.32 0.29
N ARG A 335 0.51 -4.48 0.68
CA ARG A 335 1.54 -3.43 0.55
C ARG A 335 2.13 -3.33 -0.86
N SER A 336 1.97 -4.34 -1.71
CA SER A 336 2.36 -4.29 -3.12
C SER A 336 1.20 -3.86 -4.01
N TRP A 337 0.04 -3.50 -3.45
CA TRP A 337 -1.11 -3.04 -4.23
C TRP A 337 -1.03 -1.54 -4.53
N ILE A 338 -1.56 -1.13 -5.68
CA ILE A 338 -1.75 0.27 -6.11
C ILE A 338 -3.22 0.72 -6.09
N ALA A 339 -4.14 -0.24 -5.90
CA ALA A 339 -5.57 0.00 -5.67
C ALA A 339 -6.15 -1.07 -4.73
N ASP A 340 -7.31 -0.80 -4.12
CA ASP A 340 -8.04 -1.71 -3.23
C ASP A 340 -8.94 -2.69 -3.99
N THR A 341 -8.82 -2.81 -5.32
CA THR A 341 -9.67 -3.64 -6.15
C THR A 341 -9.86 -5.07 -5.62
N PRO A 342 -8.81 -5.81 -5.22
CA PRO A 342 -9.01 -7.17 -4.71
C PRO A 342 -9.83 -7.19 -3.42
N ALA A 343 -9.61 -6.24 -2.52
CA ALA A 343 -10.38 -6.15 -1.28
C ALA A 343 -11.84 -5.70 -1.53
N ALA A 344 -12.07 -4.85 -2.53
CA ALA A 344 -13.40 -4.46 -2.96
C ALA A 344 -14.18 -5.67 -3.53
N LEU A 345 -13.56 -6.46 -4.42
CA LEU A 345 -14.16 -7.70 -4.94
C LEU A 345 -14.53 -8.67 -3.82
N LEU A 346 -13.63 -8.88 -2.85
CA LEU A 346 -13.90 -9.75 -1.70
C LEU A 346 -15.15 -9.29 -0.95
N LEU A 347 -15.29 -7.98 -0.67
CA LEU A 347 -16.47 -7.43 -0.01
C LEU A 347 -17.75 -7.59 -0.84
N TRP A 348 -17.69 -7.28 -2.13
CA TRP A 348 -18.86 -7.36 -3.01
C TRP A 348 -19.33 -8.80 -3.21
N LEU A 349 -18.40 -9.75 -3.18
CA LEU A 349 -18.68 -11.18 -3.14
C LEU A 349 -18.97 -11.68 -1.71
N GLY A 350 -19.16 -10.80 -0.73
CA GLY A 350 -19.60 -11.13 0.63
C GLY A 350 -18.59 -11.92 1.47
N ALA A 351 -17.30 -11.74 1.23
CA ALA A 351 -16.21 -12.25 2.08
C ALA A 351 -15.58 -11.13 2.93
N ALA A 352 -14.88 -11.53 3.98
CA ALA A 352 -14.03 -10.62 4.75
C ALA A 352 -12.89 -10.09 3.88
N ALA A 353 -12.66 -8.78 3.92
CA ALA A 353 -11.64 -8.11 3.14
C ALA A 353 -10.72 -7.26 4.02
N PRO A 354 -9.47 -7.02 3.58
CA PRO A 354 -8.58 -6.06 4.22
C PRO A 354 -9.21 -4.67 4.32
N ALA A 355 -8.88 -3.92 5.38
CA ALA A 355 -9.29 -2.53 5.53
C ALA A 355 -8.73 -1.66 4.38
N PRO A 356 -9.39 -0.54 4.04
CA PRO A 356 -8.89 0.41 3.03
C PRO A 356 -7.47 0.88 3.36
N ARG A 357 -6.64 1.01 2.33
CA ARG A 357 -5.25 1.47 2.47
C ARG A 357 -5.18 3.01 2.45
N PRO A 358 -4.15 3.62 3.09
CA PRO A 358 -4.00 5.07 3.09
C PRO A 358 -3.43 5.55 1.75
N TRP A 359 -4.28 5.68 0.73
CA TRP A 359 -3.87 6.10 -0.61
C TRP A 359 -3.59 7.60 -0.67
N MET A 360 -2.59 7.98 -1.47
CA MET A 360 -2.44 9.38 -1.90
C MET A 360 -3.66 9.80 -2.72
N ARG A 361 -4.33 10.89 -2.32
CA ARG A 361 -5.61 11.32 -2.91
C ARG A 361 -5.44 12.09 -4.21
N THR A 362 -5.04 13.35 -4.11
CA THR A 362 -4.88 14.24 -5.26
C THR A 362 -3.44 14.75 -5.34
N PRO A 363 -2.97 15.16 -6.54
CA PRO A 363 -1.66 15.81 -6.67
C PRO A 363 -1.52 17.05 -5.77
N ALA A 364 -2.61 17.80 -5.58
CA ALA A 364 -2.64 18.96 -4.69
C ALA A 364 -2.39 18.57 -3.22
N ASP A 365 -3.05 17.52 -2.74
CA ASP A 365 -2.87 17.01 -1.37
C ASP A 365 -1.44 16.50 -1.15
N VAL A 366 -0.87 15.80 -2.12
CA VAL A 366 0.52 15.30 -2.04
C VAL A 366 1.52 16.45 -2.03
N MET A 367 1.34 17.47 -2.88
CA MET A 367 2.20 18.66 -2.87
C MET A 367 2.09 19.43 -1.56
N LEU A 368 0.88 19.59 -1.03
CA LEU A 368 0.63 20.24 0.25
C LEU A 368 1.29 19.45 1.40
N ALA A 369 1.11 18.14 1.42
CA ALA A 369 1.70 17.24 2.40
C ALA A 369 3.24 17.33 2.40
N LEU A 370 3.86 17.34 1.21
CA LEU A 370 5.31 17.47 1.08
C LEU A 370 5.81 18.83 1.60
N ARG A 371 5.11 19.93 1.27
CA ARG A 371 5.45 21.27 1.78
C ARG A 371 5.41 21.31 3.30
N TRP A 372 4.35 20.80 3.91
CA TRP A 372 4.23 20.77 5.37
C TRP A 372 5.25 19.85 6.03
N ALA A 373 5.53 18.67 5.47
CA ALA A 373 6.58 17.80 5.97
C ALA A 373 7.95 18.50 5.99
N ILE A 374 8.31 19.19 4.92
CA ILE A 374 9.55 19.97 4.82
C ILE A 374 9.56 21.13 5.82
N LEU A 375 8.46 21.87 5.94
CA LEU A 375 8.34 22.99 6.89
C LEU A 375 8.45 22.52 8.34
N VAL A 376 7.78 21.43 8.71
CA VAL A 376 7.85 20.85 10.05
C VAL A 376 9.26 20.34 10.34
N GLY A 377 9.89 19.61 9.42
CA GLY A 377 11.27 19.15 9.57
C GLY A 377 12.27 20.29 9.71
N THR A 378 12.11 21.34 8.90
CA THR A 378 12.97 22.53 8.93
C THR A 378 12.76 23.33 10.21
N GLY A 379 11.51 23.58 10.61
CA GLY A 379 11.17 24.23 11.87
C GLY A 379 11.73 23.49 13.08
N TRP A 380 11.56 22.17 13.12
CA TRP A 380 12.09 21.32 14.20
C TRP A 380 13.62 21.38 14.29
N ALA A 381 14.31 21.33 13.15
CA ALA A 381 15.75 21.45 13.07
C ALA A 381 16.25 22.84 13.48
N MET A 382 15.52 23.92 13.13
CA MET A 382 15.85 25.28 13.56
C MET A 382 15.75 25.43 15.08
N VAL A 383 14.65 24.97 15.68
CA VAL A 383 14.47 25.00 17.14
C VAL A 383 15.54 24.15 17.83
N GLY A 384 15.79 22.94 17.34
CA GLY A 384 16.85 22.08 17.87
C GLY A 384 18.24 22.70 17.76
N GLY A 385 18.56 23.33 16.62
CA GLY A 385 19.80 24.07 16.42
C GLY A 385 19.93 25.24 17.41
N ALA A 386 18.86 26.00 17.65
CA ALA A 386 18.87 27.12 18.59
C ALA A 386 19.01 26.67 20.07
N LEU A 387 18.38 25.56 20.45
CA LEU A 387 18.36 25.08 21.84
C LEU A 387 19.54 24.15 22.20
N LEU A 388 20.06 23.40 21.23
CA LEU A 388 21.03 22.33 21.47
C LEU A 388 22.43 22.65 20.93
N TRP A 389 22.67 23.80 20.26
CA TRP A 389 23.99 24.13 19.70
C TRP A 389 25.13 24.08 20.71
N ALA A 390 24.91 24.59 21.93
CA ALA A 390 25.93 24.58 22.98
C ALA A 390 26.34 23.16 23.36
N ARG A 391 25.36 22.24 23.37
CA ARG A 391 25.61 20.81 23.61
C ARG A 391 26.41 20.20 22.47
N PHE A 392 26.22 20.63 21.21
CA PHE A 392 27.02 20.17 20.08
C PHE A 392 28.49 20.60 20.19
N THR A 393 28.77 21.83 20.65
CA THR A 393 30.11 22.44 20.72
C THR A 393 30.94 22.08 21.94
N ASP A 394 30.33 21.95 23.13
CA ASP A 394 31.05 21.79 24.41
C ASP A 394 32.04 20.61 24.43
N ARG A 395 31.79 19.56 23.63
CA ARG A 395 32.65 18.36 23.61
C ARG A 395 33.57 18.21 22.41
N ASP A 396 33.39 18.95 21.31
CA ASP A 396 34.43 19.02 20.26
C ASP A 396 35.69 19.69 20.85
N GLU A 397 35.51 20.62 21.78
CA GLU A 397 36.60 21.22 22.54
C GLU A 397 37.18 20.24 23.58
N GLU A 398 36.37 19.51 24.36
CA GLU A 398 36.90 18.47 25.26
C GLU A 398 37.65 17.33 24.53
N GLN A 399 37.19 16.91 23.34
CA GLN A 399 37.85 15.88 22.54
C GLN A 399 39.16 16.39 21.92
N LYS A 400 39.22 17.65 21.48
CA LYS A 400 40.46 18.32 21.05
C LYS A 400 41.45 18.49 22.20
N VAL A 401 40.97 18.81 23.41
CA VAL A 401 41.82 18.94 24.61
C VAL A 401 42.38 17.57 25.04
N LYS A 402 41.58 16.49 24.98
CA LYS A 402 42.06 15.13 25.27
C LYS A 402 43.06 14.60 24.23
N THR A 403 42.83 14.87 22.95
CA THR A 403 43.79 14.50 21.88
C THR A 403 45.09 15.29 21.99
N SER A 404 45.03 16.60 22.25
CA SER A 404 46.21 17.45 22.51
C SER A 404 47.02 17.02 23.75
N LYS A 405 46.36 16.68 24.86
CA LYS A 405 47.04 16.11 26.04
C LYS A 405 47.65 14.73 25.78
N GLY A 406 47.00 13.89 24.97
CA GLY A 406 47.53 12.59 24.56
C GLY A 406 48.77 12.67 23.66
N THR A 407 48.92 13.74 22.87
CA THR A 407 50.12 13.98 22.05
C THR A 407 51.27 14.55 22.89
N ARG A 408 50.99 15.41 23.89
CA ARG A 408 52.01 15.90 24.84
C ARG A 408 52.51 14.85 25.83
N GLY A 409 51.71 13.84 26.17
CA GLY A 409 52.10 12.75 27.07
C GLY A 409 52.95 11.64 26.41
N LYS A 410 53.23 11.73 25.11
CA LYS A 410 54.05 10.75 24.35
C LYS A 410 55.45 11.25 24.00
N SER A 411 55.84 12.44 24.47
CA SER A 411 57.24 12.90 24.41
C SER A 411 57.82 13.03 25.81
N ILE A 412 58.07 11.89 26.46
CA ILE A 412 59.10 11.75 27.51
C ILE A 412 59.81 10.43 27.22
#